data_AF-A0A5E7BJE9-F1
#
_entry.id   AF-A0A5E7BJE9-F1
#
_cell.length_a   1.000
_cell.length_b   1.000
_cell.length_c   1.000
_cell.angle_alpha   90.00
_cell.angle_beta   90.00
_cell.angle_gamma   90.00
#
_symmetry.space_group_name_H-M   'P 1'
#
loop_
_entity.id
_entity.type
_entity.pdbx_description
1 polymer ?
#
loop_
_entity_poly.entity_id
_entity_poly.type
_entity_poly.pdbx_seq_one_letter_code
_entity_poly.pdbx_strand_id
1 'polypeptide(L)' 'MINESKIRERAYALWEKDACPQGAALFYWRLAEDQLAAELRSSRAAPLMQTLEKRKAA' A
#
# COMPACT_ATOMS: atom_id res chain seq x y z
N MET A 1 5.16 -6.64 10.34
CA MET A 1 4.15 -5.69 10.86
C MET A 1 4.26 -4.43 10.03
N ILE A 2 3.14 -3.78 9.71
CA ILE A 2 3.17 -2.52 8.97
C ILE A 2 3.46 -1.41 9.98
N ASN A 3 4.43 -0.57 9.69
CA ASN A 3 4.76 0.55 10.56
C ASN A 3 3.62 1.58 10.53
N GLU A 4 3.15 2.00 11.71
CA GLU A 4 2.19 3.10 11.86
C GLU A 4 2.68 4.38 11.17
N SER A 5 4.00 4.63 11.13
CA SER A 5 4.59 5.75 10.38
C SER A 5 4.23 5.73 8.89
N LYS A 6 4.22 4.54 8.26
CA LYS A 6 3.86 4.39 6.84
C LYS A 6 2.36 4.58 6.62
N ILE A 7 1.55 4.04 7.53
CA ILE A 7 0.10 4.21 7.50
C ILE A 7 -0.25 5.70 7.59
N ARG A 8 0.37 6.41 8.53
CA ARG A 8 0.20 7.85 8.71
C ARG A 8 0.60 8.64 7.47
N GLU A 9 1.78 8.41 6.90
CA GLU A 9 2.21 9.12 5.68
C GLU A 9 1.22 8.90 4.53
N ARG A 10 0.78 7.66 4.33
CA ARG A 10 -0.12 7.31 3.24
C ARG A 10 -1.53 7.89 3.46
N ALA A 11 -2.04 7.80 4.68
CA ALA A 11 -3.32 8.38 5.07
C ALA A 11 -3.30 9.91 4.96
N TYR A 12 -2.23 10.55 5.43
CA TYR A 12 -2.07 12.00 5.38
C TYR A 12 -1.96 12.50 3.93
N ALA A 13 -1.20 11.83 3.08
CA ALA A 13 -1.10 12.19 1.67
C ALA A 13 -2.43 12.05 0.91
N LEU A 14 -3.27 11.07 1.27
CA LEU A 14 -4.62 10.93 0.71
C LEU A 14 -5.56 12.02 1.26
N TRP A 15 -5.52 12.26 2.56
CA TRP A 15 -6.36 13.25 3.24
C TRP A 15 -6.05 14.69 2.79
N GLU A 16 -4.77 15.03 2.60
CA GLU A 16 -4.33 16.32 2.09
C GLU A 16 -4.79 16.54 0.63
N LYS A 17 -4.74 15.48 -0.19
CA LYS A 17 -5.22 15.52 -1.58
C LYS A 17 -6.71 15.78 -1.71
N ASP A 18 -7.52 15.28 -0.78
CA ASP A 18 -8.97 15.46 -0.76
C ASP A 18 -9.43 16.76 -0.07
N ALA A 19 -8.50 17.70 0.18
CA ALA A 19 -8.73 18.99 0.83
C ALA A 19 -9.05 18.91 2.33
N CYS A 20 -8.45 17.95 3.04
CA CYS A 20 -8.54 17.80 4.49
C CYS A 20 -9.98 17.82 5.05
N PRO A 21 -10.89 16.96 4.56
CA PRO A 21 -12.25 16.91 5.08
C PRO A 21 -12.25 16.57 6.58
N GLN A 22 -12.87 17.43 7.38
CA GLN A 22 -13.02 17.20 8.82
C GLN A 22 -13.87 15.96 9.07
N GLY A 23 -13.38 15.07 9.93
CA GLY A 23 -14.05 13.80 10.26
C GLY A 23 -13.66 12.61 9.37
N ALA A 24 -13.00 12.83 8.23
CA ALA A 24 -12.58 11.73 7.35
C ALA A 24 -11.21 11.14 7.68
N ALA A 25 -10.44 11.75 8.60
CA ALA A 25 -9.08 11.29 8.93
C ALA A 25 -9.02 9.79 9.31
N LEU A 26 -9.97 9.31 10.12
CA LEU A 26 -10.06 7.88 10.49
C LEU A 26 -10.41 6.96 9.31
N PHE A 27 -11.18 7.47 8.34
CA PHE A 27 -11.52 6.75 7.13
C PHE A 27 -10.28 6.55 6.24
N TYR A 28 -9.51 7.61 6.01
CA TYR A 28 -8.26 7.54 5.26
C TYR A 28 -7.19 6.71 5.98
N TRP A 29 -7.17 6.73 7.31
CA TRP A 29 -6.27 5.89 8.10
C TRP A 29 -6.50 4.40 7.82
N ARG A 30 -7.75 3.94 7.96
CA ARG A 30 -8.11 2.53 7.68
C ARG A 30 -7.91 2.15 6.22
N LEU A 31 -8.18 3.07 5.29
CA LEU A 31 -7.92 2.85 3.86
C LEU A 31 -6.42 2.65 3.59
N ALA A 32 -5.56 3.46 4.22
CA ALA A 32 -4.10 3.32 4.12
C ALA A 32 -3.59 2.02 4.75
N GLU A 33 -4.15 1.60 5.89
CA GLU A 33 -3.82 0.31 6.51
C GLU A 33 -4.12 -0.86 5.59
N ASP A 34 -5.31 -0.88 4.98
CA ASP A 34 -5.71 -1.95 4.07
C ASP A 34 -4.85 -1.97 2.81
N GLN A 35 -4.57 -0.80 2.22
CA GLN A 35 -3.67 -0.71 1.06
C GLN A 35 -2.26 -1.19 1.37
N LEU A 36 -1.67 -0.78 2.49
CA LEU A 36 -0.32 -1.23 2.86
C LEU A 36 -0.32 -2.73 3.20
N ALA A 37 -1.41 -3.26 3.76
CA ALA A 37 -1.58 -4.69 4.01
C ALA A 37 -1.70 -5.49 2.71
N ALA A 38 -2.45 -4.99 1.74
CA ALA A 38 -2.52 -5.55 0.39
C ALA A 38 -1.17 -5.46 -0.32
N GLU A 39 -0.47 -4.32 -0.24
CA GLU A 39 0.83 -4.10 -0.85
C GLU A 39 1.90 -5.00 -0.22
N LEU A 40 1.92 -5.16 1.11
CA LEU A 40 2.84 -6.07 1.78
C LEU A 40 2.56 -7.53 1.41
N ARG A 41 1.29 -7.92 1.26
CA ARG A 41 0.89 -9.25 0.76
C ARG A 41 1.34 -9.45 -0.68
N SER A 42 1.10 -8.48 -1.56
CA SER A 42 1.44 -8.53 -2.98
C SER A 42 2.95 -8.48 -3.21
N SER A 43 3.67 -7.64 -2.45
CA SER A 43 5.12 -7.50 -2.50
C SER A 43 5.84 -8.70 -1.88
N ARG A 44 5.22 -9.44 -0.94
CA ARG A 44 5.72 -10.77 -0.51
C ARG A 44 5.38 -11.88 -1.49
N ALA A 45 4.29 -11.75 -2.24
CA ALA A 45 3.86 -12.76 -3.21
C ALA A 45 4.60 -12.67 -4.56
N ALA A 46 5.24 -11.53 -4.87
CA ALA A 46 6.02 -11.37 -6.10
C ALA A 46 7.52 -11.63 -5.85
N PRO A 47 7.99 -12.85 -6.14
CA PRO A 47 9.07 -12.94 -7.13
C PRO A 47 8.90 -14.06 -8.18
N LEU A 48 7.81 -14.82 -8.17
CA LEU A 48 7.72 -16.03 -9.01
C LEU A 48 7.36 -15.79 -10.49
N MET A 49 6.77 -14.64 -10.86
CA MET A 49 6.45 -14.36 -12.26
C MET A 49 7.63 -13.80 -13.08
N GLN A 50 8.62 -13.15 -12.46
CA GLN A 50 9.80 -12.63 -13.20
C GLN A 50 10.80 -13.71 -13.62
N THR A 51 10.74 -14.92 -13.05
CA THR A 51 11.71 -16.00 -13.35
C THR A 51 11.28 -16.91 -14.49
N LEU A 52 10.00 -16.92 -14.87
CA LEU A 52 9.48 -17.76 -15.95
C LEU A 52 9.71 -17.15 -17.34
N GLU A 53 9.80 -15.83 -17.47
CA GLU A 53 10.08 -15.17 -18.75
C GLU A 53 11.55 -15.33 -19.21
N LYS A 54 12.49 -15.53 -18.27
CA LYS A 54 13.91 -15.76 -18.59
C LYS A 54 14.26 -17.18 -19.02
N ARG A 55 13.38 -18.16 -18.81
CA ARG A 55 13.65 -19.58 -19.19
C ARG A 55 13.15 -19.99 -20.56
N LYS A 56 12.39 -19.13 -21.27
CA LYS A 56 11.86 -19.44 -22.61
C LYS A 56 12.78 -19.01 -23.75
N ALA A 57 13.98 -18.54 -23.43
CA ALA A 57 14.96 -18.02 -24.40
C ALA A 57 16.33 -18.74 -24.34
N ALA A 58 16.40 -19.92 -23.72
CA ALA A 58 17.61 -20.76 -23.67
C ALA A 58 17.43 -22.03 -24.51
#